data_AF-A0A0A7I9S4-F1
#
_entry.id   AF-A0A0A7I9S4-F1
#
_cell.length_a   1.000
_cell.length_b   1.000
_cell.length_c   1.000
_cell.angle_alpha   90.00
_cell.angle_beta   90.00
_cell.angle_gamma   90.00
#
_symmetry.space_group_name_H-M   'P 1'
#
loop_
_entity.id
_entity.type
_entity.pdbx_description
1 polymer ?
#
loop_
_entity_poly.entity_id
_entity_poly.type
_entity_poly.pdbx_seq_one_letter_code
_entity_poly.pdbx_strand_id
1 'polypeptide(L)'
;MSEHVDGGITFDATIRYEKVMDVLMTSYARLAVDELGFGCEVRSYSDTPNSVGAYADASAEWEFNNPDDLDALAEFFQTKMPEALRTLAATWRQLIADGTIPAAEA
;
A
#
# COMPACT_ATOMS: atom_id res chain seq x y z
N MET A 1 -13.78 -5.49 6.83
CA MET A 1 -12.64 -5.71 7.75
C MET A 1 -12.18 -4.35 8.21
N SER A 2 -11.80 -4.23 9.48
CA SER A 2 -11.58 -2.97 10.18
C SER A 2 -10.29 -2.28 9.73
N GLU A 3 -10.34 -0.95 9.59
CA GLU A 3 -9.17 -0.07 9.48
C GLU A 3 -8.26 -0.29 10.70
N HIS A 4 -6.98 -0.61 10.48
CA HIS A 4 -6.00 -0.69 11.55
C HIS A 4 -5.08 0.52 11.43
N VAL A 5 -5.06 1.33 12.50
CA VAL A 5 -4.19 2.50 12.62
C VAL A 5 -3.18 2.20 13.73
N ASP A 6 -1.93 2.00 13.35
CA ASP A 6 -0.81 1.89 14.29
C ASP A 6 0.26 2.91 13.93
N GLY A 7 0.50 3.87 14.83
CA GLY A 7 1.60 4.83 14.73
C GLY A 7 1.78 5.52 13.37
N GLY A 8 0.70 6.06 12.79
CA GLY A 8 0.72 6.78 11.51
C GLY A 8 0.61 5.90 10.27
N ILE A 9 0.46 4.58 10.45
CA ILE A 9 0.28 3.59 9.39
C ILE A 9 -1.18 3.17 9.33
N THR A 10 -1.79 3.36 8.16
CA THR A 10 -3.17 2.95 7.87
C THR A 10 -3.17 1.80 6.87
N PHE A 11 -3.88 0.74 7.21
CA PHE A 11 -4.10 -0.40 6.32
C PHE A 11 -5.59 -0.64 6.07
N ASP A 12 -5.96 -0.74 4.80
CA ASP A 12 -7.33 -1.06 4.36
C ASP A 12 -7.32 -2.13 3.27
N ALA A 13 -8.03 -3.24 3.50
CA ALA A 13 -8.22 -4.32 2.54
C ALA A 13 -9.65 -4.38 1.99
N THR A 14 -10.43 -3.31 2.14
CA THR A 14 -11.76 -3.18 1.55
C THR A 14 -11.61 -2.96 0.05
N ILE A 15 -12.24 -3.82 -0.75
CA ILE A 15 -12.21 -3.68 -2.22
C ILE A 15 -12.98 -2.42 -2.62
N ARG A 16 -12.36 -1.56 -3.41
CA ARG A 16 -12.93 -0.31 -3.92
C ARG A 16 -12.84 -0.27 -5.44
N TYR A 17 -13.79 0.45 -6.04
CA TYR A 17 -13.86 0.66 -7.48
C TYR A 17 -13.87 2.15 -7.75
N GLU A 18 -12.93 2.63 -8.56
CA GLU A 18 -12.77 4.04 -8.88
C GLU A 18 -12.57 4.23 -10.37
N LYS A 19 -13.09 5.32 -10.93
CA LYS A 19 -12.90 5.64 -12.35
C LYS A 19 -11.74 6.64 -12.49
N VAL A 20 -10.66 6.22 -13.12
CA VAL A 20 -9.44 7.01 -13.37
C VAL A 20 -9.29 7.23 -14.87
N MET A 21 -9.42 8.48 -15.34
CA MET A 21 -9.30 8.85 -16.77
C MET A 21 -10.08 7.91 -17.71
N ASP A 22 -11.34 7.64 -17.37
CA ASP A 22 -12.24 6.72 -18.09
C ASP A 22 -11.97 5.22 -17.98
N VAL A 23 -10.96 4.81 -17.23
CA VAL A 23 -10.66 3.41 -16.93
C VAL A 23 -11.14 3.05 -15.52
N LEU A 24 -11.79 1.89 -15.35
CA LEU A 24 -12.19 1.42 -14.03
C LEU A 24 -10.99 0.77 -13.33
N MET A 25 -10.55 1.37 -12.23
CA MET A 25 -9.56 0.82 -11.32
C MET A 25 -10.28 0.00 -10.24
N THR A 26 -9.77 -1.21 -9.99
CA THR A 26 -10.13 -1.99 -8.80
C THR A 26 -8.96 -1.91 -7.81
N SER A 27 -9.21 -1.35 -6.63
CA SER A 27 -8.28 -1.33 -5.51
C SER A 27 -8.61 -2.48 -4.57
N TYR A 28 -7.63 -3.32 -4.28
CA TYR A 28 -7.80 -4.53 -3.47
C TYR A 28 -7.30 -4.36 -2.04
N ALA A 29 -6.19 -3.63 -1.88
CA ALA A 29 -5.62 -3.31 -0.58
C ALA A 29 -4.75 -2.06 -0.69
N ARG A 30 -4.78 -1.23 0.34
CA ARG A 30 -4.04 0.01 0.45
C ARG A 30 -3.29 0.08 1.78
N LEU A 31 -2.04 0.47 1.67
CA LEU A 31 -1.18 0.91 2.75
C LEU A 31 -0.95 2.42 2.59
N ALA A 32 -1.13 3.17 3.65
CA ALA A 32 -0.72 4.57 3.73
C ALA A 32 0.12 4.77 4.99
N VAL A 33 1.17 5.56 4.88
CA VAL A 33 1.99 6.02 5.99
C VAL A 33 2.02 7.53 5.92
N ASP A 34 1.08 8.15 6.64
CA ASP A 34 0.77 9.58 6.47
C ASP A 34 1.97 10.46 6.85
N GLU A 35 2.71 10.08 7.90
CA GLU A 35 3.94 10.75 8.33
C GLU A 35 5.03 10.76 7.24
N LEU A 36 5.03 9.75 6.38
CA LEU A 36 5.98 9.64 5.28
C LEU A 36 5.42 10.15 3.94
N GLY A 37 4.16 10.59 3.89
CA GLY A 37 3.44 10.82 2.64
C GLY A 37 3.57 9.63 1.67
N PHE A 38 3.67 8.41 2.21
CA PHE A 38 3.89 7.19 1.44
C PHE A 38 2.58 6.42 1.27
N GLY A 39 2.27 6.05 0.04
CA GLY A 39 1.16 5.18 -0.32
C GLY A 39 1.66 3.94 -1.06
N CYS A 40 1.01 2.80 -0.83
CA CYS A 40 1.16 1.62 -1.68
C CYS A 40 -0.19 0.92 -1.83
N GLU A 41 -0.58 0.64 -3.07
CA GLU A 41 -1.88 0.11 -3.42
C GLU A 41 -1.75 -1.08 -4.36
N VAL A 42 -2.39 -2.20 -4.01
CA VAL A 42 -2.57 -3.33 -4.91
C VAL A 42 -3.82 -3.08 -5.73
N ARG A 43 -3.65 -2.90 -7.03
CA ARG A 43 -4.74 -2.53 -7.94
C ARG A 43 -4.62 -3.15 -9.32
N SER A 44 -5.73 -3.14 -10.04
CA SER A 44 -5.83 -3.49 -11.46
C SER A 44 -6.68 -2.46 -12.20
N TYR A 45 -6.58 -2.44 -13.52
CA TYR A 45 -7.38 -1.57 -14.38
C TYR A 45 -8.18 -2.42 -15.37
N SER A 46 -9.40 -1.96 -15.70
CA SER A 46 -10.31 -2.71 -16.57
C SER A 46 -9.83 -2.87 -18.01
N ASP A 47 -8.92 -2.02 -18.47
CA ASP A 47 -8.26 -2.12 -19.78
C ASP A 47 -7.08 -3.09 -19.80
N THR A 48 -6.62 -3.50 -18.61
CA THR A 48 -5.55 -4.47 -18.35
C THR A 48 -5.96 -5.44 -17.24
N PRO A 49 -7.11 -6.14 -17.38
CA PRO A 49 -7.78 -6.82 -16.27
C PRO A 49 -6.98 -7.97 -15.63
N ASN A 50 -6.01 -8.52 -16.36
CA ASN A 50 -5.11 -9.57 -15.86
C ASN A 50 -3.78 -9.02 -15.30
N SER A 51 -3.62 -7.69 -15.25
CA SER A 51 -2.46 -7.04 -14.67
C SER A 51 -2.81 -6.46 -13.30
N VAL A 52 -2.66 -7.29 -12.27
CA VAL A 52 -2.70 -6.82 -10.89
C VAL A 52 -1.29 -6.51 -10.44
N GLY A 53 -1.06 -5.28 -9.96
CA GLY A 53 0.25 -4.82 -9.50
C GLY A 53 0.14 -4.01 -8.21
N ALA A 54 1.26 -3.93 -7.50
CA ALA A 54 1.43 -2.99 -6.39
C ALA A 54 2.05 -1.70 -6.93
N TYR A 55 1.37 -0.57 -6.72
CA TYR A 55 1.82 0.75 -7.11
C TYR A 55 2.07 1.55 -5.85
N ALA A 56 3.28 2.08 -5.72
CA ALA A 56 3.66 2.91 -4.59
C ALA A 56 4.01 4.32 -5.05
N ASP A 57 3.67 5.30 -4.23
CA ASP A 57 4.00 6.70 -4.39
C ASP A 57 4.47 7.28 -3.06
N ALA A 58 5.34 8.28 -3.14
CA ALA A 58 5.80 9.04 -1.98
C ALA A 58 5.76 10.52 -2.36
N SER A 59 5.03 11.33 -1.59
CA SER A 59 4.80 12.75 -1.87
C SER A 59 5.35 13.69 -0.81
N ALA A 60 6.10 13.19 0.18
CA ALA A 60 6.59 14.01 1.27
C ALA A 60 7.85 14.80 0.91
N GLU A 61 7.91 16.03 1.43
CA GLU A 61 9.12 16.82 1.60
C GLU A 61 9.38 16.94 3.11
N TRP A 62 10.60 16.62 3.55
CA TRP A 62 10.97 16.67 4.97
C TRP A 62 12.09 17.67 5.20
N GLU A 63 11.92 18.49 6.24
CA GLU A 63 12.96 19.36 6.78
C GLU A 63 13.37 18.84 8.17
N PHE A 64 14.67 18.67 8.39
CA PHE A 64 15.22 18.21 9.66
C PHE A 64 16.07 19.32 10.26
N ASN A 65 15.80 19.63 11.52
CA ASN A 65 16.50 20.73 12.21
C ASN A 65 17.62 20.21 13.11
N ASN A 66 17.73 18.91 13.31
CA ASN A 66 18.79 18.26 14.06
C ASN A 66 19.01 16.79 13.58
N PRO A 67 20.16 16.17 13.90
CA PRO A 67 20.46 14.79 13.50
C PRO A 67 19.54 13.72 14.11
N ASP A 68 19.03 13.93 15.32
CA ASP A 68 18.19 12.94 16.02
C ASP A 68 16.88 12.69 15.24
N ASP A 69 16.38 13.70 14.51
CA ASP A 69 15.21 13.56 13.64
C ASP A 69 15.47 12.57 12.49
N LEU A 70 16.70 12.52 11.94
CA LEU A 70 17.09 11.56 10.91
C LEU A 70 17.23 10.15 11.49
N ASP A 71 17.75 10.03 12.72
CA ASP A 71 17.83 8.74 13.41
C ASP A 71 16.42 8.19 13.70
N ALA A 72 15.47 9.05 14.10
CA ALA A 72 14.08 8.65 14.28
C ALA A 72 13.43 8.16 12.97
N LEU A 73 13.71 8.84 11.85
CA LEU A 73 13.25 8.38 10.53
C LEU A 73 13.88 7.04 10.14
N ALA A 74 15.17 6.86 10.40
CA ALA A 74 15.86 5.60 10.14
C ALA A 74 15.28 4.45 10.98
N GLU A 75 15.01 4.68 12.27
CA GLU A 75 14.34 3.73 13.16
C GLU A 75 12.96 3.33 12.62
N PHE A 76 12.18 4.29 12.12
CA PHE A 76 10.88 4.02 11.51
C PHE A 76 10.98 3.08 10.29
N PHE A 77 11.92 3.36 9.38
CA PHE A 77 12.18 2.50 8.21
C PHE A 77 12.69 1.10 8.59
N GLN A 78 13.36 0.96 9.72
CA GLN A 78 13.89 -0.32 10.19
C GLN A 78 12.85 -1.16 10.94
N THR A 79 12.00 -0.51 11.74
CA THR A 79 11.11 -1.21 12.69
C THR A 79 9.70 -1.35 12.16
N LYS A 80 9.11 -0.30 11.59
CA LYS A 80 7.69 -0.26 11.23
C LYS A 80 7.44 -0.56 9.75
N MET A 81 8.22 0.04 8.85
CA MET A 81 8.01 -0.13 7.41
C MET A 81 8.08 -1.57 6.91
N PRO A 82 9.02 -2.42 7.38
CA PRO A 82 9.10 -3.80 6.90
C PRO A 82 7.86 -4.61 7.27
N GLU A 83 7.29 -4.39 8.47
CA GLU A 83 6.06 -5.04 8.89
C GLU A 83 4.87 -4.57 8.05
N ALA A 84 4.72 -3.26 7.86
CA ALA A 84 3.64 -2.69 7.05
C ALA A 84 3.62 -3.24 5.61
N LEU A 85 4.79 -3.30 4.95
CA LEU A 85 4.92 -3.85 3.60
C LEU A 85 4.67 -5.37 3.58
N ARG A 86 5.10 -6.11 4.61
CA ARG A 86 4.83 -7.55 4.73
C ARG A 86 3.36 -7.83 4.92
N THR A 87 2.63 -7.00 5.68
CA THR A 87 1.18 -7.10 5.85
C THR A 87 0.47 -6.91 4.51
N LEU A 88 0.80 -5.86 3.75
CA LEU A 88 0.23 -5.66 2.41
C LEU A 88 0.54 -6.84 1.48
N ALA A 89 1.78 -7.33 1.47
CA ALA A 89 2.17 -8.48 0.65
C ALA A 89 1.46 -9.78 1.09
N ALA A 90 1.26 -9.99 2.39
CA ALA A 90 0.54 -11.15 2.92
C ALA A 90 -0.93 -11.10 2.52
N THR A 91 -1.58 -9.94 2.65
CA THR A 91 -2.96 -9.74 2.17
C THR A 91 -3.07 -9.99 0.67
N TRP A 92 -2.13 -9.47 -0.14
CA TRP A 92 -2.15 -9.72 -1.57
C TRP A 92 -2.04 -11.23 -1.89
N ARG A 93 -1.14 -11.96 -1.24
CA ARG A 93 -1.04 -13.42 -1.39
C ARG A 93 -2.33 -14.13 -0.99
N GLN A 94 -2.98 -13.67 0.07
CA GLN A 94 -4.25 -14.24 0.54
C GLN A 94 -5.36 -14.05 -0.49
N LEU A 95 -5.46 -12.85 -1.08
CA LEU A 95 -6.45 -12.55 -2.12
C LEU A 95 -6.19 -13.32 -3.43
N ILE A 96 -4.94 -13.68 -3.73
CA ILE A 96 -4.64 -14.63 -4.81
C ILE A 96 -5.12 -16.03 -4.42
N ALA A 97 -4.83 -16.48 -3.19
CA ALA A 97 -5.15 -17.81 -2.73
C ALA A 97 -6.66 -18.09 -2.63
N ASP A 98 -7.46 -17.08 -2.29
CA ASP A 98 -8.93 -17.18 -2.21
C ASP A 98 -9.64 -16.90 -3.55
N GLY A 99 -8.90 -16.55 -4.59
CA GLY A 99 -9.41 -16.32 -5.94
C GLY A 99 -10.00 -14.92 -6.18
N THR A 100 -9.94 -14.02 -5.21
CA THR A 100 -10.37 -12.62 -5.39
C THR A 100 -9.51 -11.89 -6.43
N ILE A 101 -8.20 -12.14 -6.42
CA ILE A 101 -7.26 -11.70 -7.44
C ILE A 101 -6.87 -12.93 -8.28
N PRO A 102 -7.01 -12.88 -9.62
CA PRO A 102 -6.52 -13.95 -10.48
C PRO A 102 -5.01 -14.16 -10.27
N ALA A 103 -4.58 -15.42 -10.17
CA ALA A 103 -3.16 -15.73 -10.18
C ALA A 103 -2.54 -15.27 -11.52
N ALA A 104 -1.34 -14.71 -11.48
CA ALA A 104 -0.61 -14.40 -12.70
C ALA A 104 -0.42 -15.68 -13.52
N GLU A 105 -0.72 -15.63 -14.81
CA GLU A 105 -0.37 -16.72 -15.73
C GLU A 105 1.16 -16.85 -15.77
N ALA A 106 1.66 -18.07 -15.60
CA ALA A 106 3.08 -18.40 -15.54
C ALA A 106 3.73 -18.47 -16.93
#